data_AF-A0A2K2HDG2-F1
#
_entry.id   AF-A0A2K2HDG2-F1
#
_cell.length_a   1.000
_cell.length_b   1.000
_cell.length_c   1.000
_cell.angle_alpha   90.00
_cell.angle_beta   90.00
_cell.angle_gamma   90.00
#
_symmetry.space_group_name_H-M   'P 1'
#
loop_
_entity.id
_entity.type
_entity.pdbx_description
1 polymer ?
#
loop_
_entity_poly.entity_id
_entity_poly.type
_entity_poly.pdbx_seq_one_letter_code
_entity_poly.pdbx_strand_id
1 'polypeptide(L)'
;MNSRRLFGRDTLWLGFWLVAGGVAVVAYNTWSLCCGVCSVDNLLTLGWPGWILLVANLAAILIYAIVRKLNFMKSQVDTCFCGCQFQSGWRYCPRCGKDRK
;
A
#
# COMPACT_ATOMS: atom_id res chain seq x y z
N MET A 1 -1.25 54.06 28.85
CA MET A 1 -0.47 52.81 28.81
C MET A 1 0.56 52.90 27.68
N ASN A 2 1.83 52.66 27.99
CA ASN A 2 2.98 53.10 27.20
C ASN A 2 3.33 52.07 26.12
N SER A 3 2.92 52.32 24.86
CA SER A 3 3.01 51.39 23.72
C SER A 3 4.44 51.13 23.20
N ARG A 4 5.47 51.74 23.80
CA ARG A 4 6.87 51.65 23.33
C ARG A 4 7.69 50.48 23.89
N ARG A 5 7.12 49.66 24.78
CA ARG A 5 7.82 48.50 25.39
C ARG A 5 7.46 47.12 24.80
N LEU A 6 6.47 47.04 23.90
CA LEU A 6 6.06 45.78 23.26
C LEU A 6 6.97 45.38 22.08
N PHE A 7 7.54 46.36 21.36
CA PHE A 7 8.33 46.12 20.14
C PHE A 7 9.77 45.64 20.36
N GLY A 8 10.24 45.55 21.60
CA GLY A 8 11.60 45.09 21.87
C GLY A 8 11.67 43.58 22.07
N ARG A 9 10.89 43.07 23.02
CA ARG A 9 10.96 41.68 23.45
C ARG A 9 10.34 40.72 22.43
N ASP A 10 9.17 41.08 21.88
CA ASP A 10 8.43 40.17 20.99
C ASP A 10 9.09 40.10 19.60
N THR A 11 9.71 41.20 19.15
CA THR A 11 10.44 41.24 17.87
C THR A 11 11.79 40.51 17.94
N LEU A 12 12.48 40.58 19.08
CA LEU A 12 13.67 39.74 19.34
C LEU A 12 13.32 38.26 19.46
N TRP A 13 12.17 37.95 20.08
CA TRP A 13 11.66 36.58 20.19
C TRP A 13 11.33 36.00 18.80
N LEU A 14 10.61 36.75 17.97
CA LEU A 14 10.32 36.36 16.58
C LEU A 14 11.60 36.19 15.75
N GLY A 15 12.56 37.12 15.89
CA GLY A 15 13.86 37.01 15.24
C GLY A 15 14.63 35.76 15.65
N PHE A 16 14.63 35.42 16.94
CA PHE A 16 15.24 34.19 17.46
C PHE A 16 14.61 32.94 16.85
N TRP A 17 13.28 32.85 16.80
CA TRP A 17 12.59 31.69 16.20
C TRP A 17 12.81 31.58 14.69
N LEU A 18 12.90 32.70 13.98
CA LEU A 18 13.23 32.69 12.55
C LEU A 18 14.65 32.19 12.29
N VAL A 19 15.62 32.63 13.09
CA VAL A 19 17.01 32.14 13.00
C VAL A 19 17.08 30.67 13.39
N ALA A 20 16.45 30.26 14.49
CA ALA A 20 16.40 28.87 14.92
C ALA A 20 15.75 27.96 13.86
N GLY A 21 14.65 28.42 13.24
CA GLY A 21 14.01 27.74 12.12
C GLY A 21 14.92 27.62 10.90
N GLY A 22 15.61 28.70 10.52
CA GLY A 22 16.59 28.69 9.44
C GLY A 22 17.74 27.71 9.70
N VAL A 23 18.30 27.72 10.91
CA VAL A 23 19.35 26.78 11.34
C VAL A 23 18.84 25.35 11.30
N ALA A 24 17.63 25.08 11.77
CA ALA A 24 17.03 23.74 11.73
C ALA A 24 16.87 23.22 10.29
N VAL A 25 16.41 24.07 9.37
CA VAL A 25 16.30 23.73 7.94
C VAL A 25 17.68 23.41 7.36
N VAL A 26 18.69 24.26 7.58
CA VAL A 26 20.04 24.02 7.06
C VAL A 26 20.66 22.76 7.67
N ALA A 27 20.51 22.55 8.97
CA ALA A 27 21.03 21.36 9.65
C ALA A 27 20.37 20.07 9.14
N TYR A 28 19.04 20.08 8.97
CA TYR A 28 18.32 18.94 8.41
C TYR A 28 18.74 18.62 6.97
N ASN A 29 18.82 19.64 6.11
CA ASN A 29 19.25 19.45 4.72
C ASN A 29 20.71 18.98 4.63
N THR A 30 21.58 19.49 5.50
CA THR A 30 22.99 19.02 5.58
C THR A 30 23.06 17.57 6.03
N TRP A 31 22.29 17.19 7.07
CA TRP A 31 22.19 15.80 7.49
C TRP A 31 21.61 14.89 6.39
N SER A 32 20.59 15.36 5.67
CA SER A 32 20.00 14.63 4.55
C SER A 32 21.00 14.41 3.41
N LEU A 33 21.82 15.41 3.08
CA LEU A 33 22.88 15.31 2.08
C LEU A 33 24.02 14.39 2.52
N CYS A 34 24.46 14.47 3.79
CA CYS A 34 25.62 13.71 4.29
C CYS A 34 25.28 12.28 4.74
N CYS A 35 24.10 12.07 5.33
CA CYS A 35 23.71 10.81 5.97
C CYS A 35 22.38 10.27 5.45
N GLY A 36 21.54 11.11 4.85
CA GLY A 36 20.23 10.70 4.30
C GLY A 36 20.37 9.79 3.10
N VAL A 37 21.31 10.06 2.18
CA VAL A 37 21.59 9.17 1.03
C VAL A 37 22.00 7.77 1.51
N CYS A 38 22.94 7.68 2.46
CA CYS A 38 23.35 6.40 3.03
C CYS A 38 22.24 5.70 3.83
N SER A 39 21.32 6.45 4.43
CA SER A 39 20.18 5.89 5.16
C SER A 39 19.10 5.36 4.21
N VAL A 40 18.84 6.07 3.10
CA VAL A 40 17.93 5.63 2.04
C VAL A 40 18.51 4.40 1.33
N ASP A 41 19.81 4.37 1.06
CA ASP A 41 20.47 3.19 0.51
C ASP A 41 20.34 1.99 1.46
N ASN A 42 20.48 2.16 2.77
CA ASN A 42 20.26 1.07 3.74
C ASN A 42 18.78 0.66 3.89
N LEU A 43 17.83 1.56 3.61
CA LEU A 43 16.39 1.26 3.58
C LEU A 43 15.97 0.53 2.31
N LEU A 44 16.62 0.84 1.17
CA LEU A 44 16.36 0.22 -0.13
C LEU A 44 17.19 -1.04 -0.36
N THR A 45 18.34 -1.18 0.30
CA THR A 45 19.11 -2.43 0.32
C THR A 45 18.42 -3.40 1.27
N LEU A 46 17.47 -4.14 0.70
CA LEU A 46 16.79 -5.21 1.40
C LEU A 46 17.84 -6.25 1.83
N GLY A 47 18.08 -6.34 3.14
CA GLY A 47 18.96 -7.37 3.69
C GLY A 47 18.44 -8.78 3.39
N TRP A 48 19.29 -9.79 3.62
CA TRP A 48 18.93 -11.19 3.40
C TRP A 48 17.61 -11.65 4.07
N PRO A 49 17.19 -11.19 5.28
CA PRO A 49 15.91 -11.62 5.84
C PRO A 49 14.73 -10.92 5.15
N GLY A 50 14.93 -9.69 4.65
CA GLY A 50 13.92 -8.96 3.89
C GLY A 50 13.64 -9.60 2.54
N TRP A 51 14.68 -10.11 1.85
CA TRP A 51 14.50 -10.89 0.62
C TRP A 51 13.69 -12.17 0.84
N ILE A 52 13.97 -12.90 1.92
CA ILE A 52 13.23 -14.11 2.27
C ILE A 52 11.75 -13.79 2.48
N LEU A 53 11.44 -12.74 3.25
CA LEU A 53 10.06 -12.31 3.48
C LEU A 53 9.38 -11.85 2.20
N LEU A 54 10.07 -11.09 1.34
CA LEU A 54 9.52 -10.60 0.09
C LEU A 54 9.16 -11.76 -0.85
N VAL A 55 10.07 -12.72 -1.04
CA VAL A 55 9.85 -13.91 -1.87
C VAL A 55 8.72 -14.77 -1.31
N ALA A 56 8.68 -14.98 0.00
CA ALA A 56 7.62 -15.77 0.65
C ALA A 56 6.23 -15.14 0.45
N ASN A 57 6.11 -13.82 0.63
CA ASN A 57 4.85 -13.10 0.40
C ASN A 57 4.43 -13.14 -1.08
N LEU A 58 5.39 -12.99 -2.00
CA LEU A 58 5.12 -13.05 -3.43
C LEU A 58 4.63 -14.44 -3.86
N ALA A 59 5.23 -15.49 -3.29
CA ALA A 59 4.76 -16.87 -3.47
C ALA A 59 3.36 -17.08 -2.90
N ALA A 60 3.06 -16.56 -1.70
CA ALA A 60 1.73 -16.66 -1.10
C ALA A 60 0.66 -15.97 -1.96
N ILE A 61 0.96 -14.78 -2.51
CA ILE A 61 0.06 -14.07 -3.44
C ILE A 61 -0.19 -14.88 -4.70
N LEU A 62 0.85 -15.49 -5.29
CA LEU A 62 0.71 -16.33 -6.48
C LEU A 62 -0.17 -17.56 -6.21
N ILE A 63 0.06 -18.25 -5.10
CA ILE A 63 -0.76 -19.40 -4.70
C ILE A 63 -2.22 -18.98 -4.51
N TYR A 64 -2.45 -17.87 -3.81
CA TYR A 64 -3.80 -17.34 -3.61
C TYR A 64 -4.48 -16.99 -4.94
N ALA A 65 -3.78 -16.33 -5.87
CA ALA A 65 -4.31 -15.98 -7.19
C ALA A 65 -4.68 -17.23 -8.01
N ILE A 66 -3.83 -18.27 -7.99
CA ILE A 66 -4.11 -19.55 -8.67
C ILE A 66 -5.35 -20.21 -8.08
N VAL A 67 -5.41 -20.36 -6.75
CA VAL A 67 -6.57 -20.98 -6.07
C VAL A 67 -7.84 -20.20 -6.34
N ARG A 68 -7.79 -18.86 -6.28
CA ARG A 68 -8.93 -18.00 -6.58
C ARG A 68 -9.41 -18.18 -8.02
N LYS A 69 -8.50 -18.26 -8.99
CA LYS A 69 -8.84 -18.48 -10.40
C LYS A 69 -9.46 -19.85 -10.63
N LEU A 70 -8.92 -20.90 -10.00
CA LEU A 70 -9.47 -22.26 -10.07
C LEU A 70 -10.88 -22.32 -9.46
N ASN A 71 -11.09 -21.70 -8.31
CA ASN A 71 -12.40 -21.62 -7.67
C ASN A 71 -13.39 -20.83 -8.51
N PHE A 72 -12.96 -19.74 -9.14
CA PHE A 72 -13.81 -18.97 -10.06
C PHE A 72 -14.23 -19.79 -11.28
N MET A 73 -13.30 -20.51 -11.91
CA MET A 73 -13.61 -21.40 -13.04
C MET A 73 -14.55 -22.54 -12.62
N LYS A 74 -14.34 -23.13 -11.44
CA LYS A 74 -15.25 -24.15 -10.89
C LYS A 74 -16.65 -23.60 -10.58
N SER A 75 -16.73 -22.32 -10.23
CA SER A 75 -17.98 -21.63 -9.95
C SER A 75 -18.66 -21.06 -11.20
N GLN A 76 -18.07 -21.18 -12.39
CA GLN A 76 -18.82 -20.92 -13.62
C GLN A 76 -19.84 -22.04 -13.78
N VAL A 77 -21.05 -21.70 -13.35
CA VAL A 77 -22.23 -22.53 -13.47
C VAL A 77 -22.59 -22.64 -14.95
N ASP A 78 -22.62 -23.87 -15.46
CA ASP A 78 -23.17 -24.17 -16.78
C ASP A 78 -24.61 -23.62 -16.85
N THR A 79 -24.92 -22.85 -17.89
CA THR A 79 -26.28 -22.31 -18.08
C THR A 79 -27.01 -23.15 -19.10
N CYS A 80 -28.25 -23.53 -18.79
CA CYS A 80 -29.13 -24.19 -19.74
C CYS A 80 -29.71 -23.17 -20.73
N PHE A 81 -30.03 -23.59 -21.95
CA PHE A 81 -30.78 -22.79 -22.92
C PHE A 81 -32.10 -22.21 -22.39
N CYS A 82 -32.72 -22.84 -21.39
CA CYS A 82 -33.94 -22.33 -20.74
C CYS A 82 -33.68 -21.19 -19.73
N GLY A 83 -32.44 -20.75 -19.58
CA GLY A 83 -32.03 -19.67 -18.67
C GLY A 83 -31.77 -20.11 -17.23
N CYS A 84 -31.91 -21.40 -16.90
CA CYS A 84 -31.60 -21.92 -15.56
C CYS A 84 -30.11 -22.24 -15.40
N GLN A 85 -29.56 -21.90 -14.23
CA GLN A 85 -28.21 -22.23 -13.80
C GLN A 85 -28.14 -23.70 -13.33
N PHE A 86 -27.20 -24.50 -13.85
CA PHE A 86 -26.95 -25.86 -13.40
C PHE A 86 -26.17 -25.88 -12.08
N GLN A 87 -26.65 -26.61 -11.07
CA GLN A 87 -25.80 -26.90 -9.91
C GLN A 87 -24.66 -27.84 -10.31
N SER A 88 -23.51 -27.69 -9.64
CA SER A 88 -22.32 -28.51 -9.90
C SER A 88 -22.65 -30.00 -9.78
N GLY A 89 -22.44 -30.77 -10.85
CA GLY A 89 -22.64 -32.23 -10.88
C GLY A 89 -23.94 -32.71 -11.54
N TRP A 90 -24.84 -31.82 -11.96
CA TRP A 90 -26.07 -32.20 -12.65
C TRP A 90 -25.84 -32.46 -14.15
N ARG A 91 -26.29 -33.61 -14.67
CA ARG A 91 -26.22 -33.95 -16.10
C ARG A 91 -27.39 -33.39 -16.92
N TYR A 92 -28.55 -33.17 -16.31
CA TYR A 92 -29.78 -32.71 -16.97
C TYR A 92 -30.42 -31.56 -16.19
N CYS A 93 -31.03 -30.61 -16.88
CA CYS A 93 -31.65 -29.45 -16.24
C CYS A 93 -32.93 -29.85 -15.49
N PRO A 94 -33.13 -29.49 -14.21
CA PRO A 94 -34.34 -29.83 -13.45
C PRO A 94 -35.62 -29.22 -14.04
N ARG A 95 -35.51 -28.13 -14.81
CA ARG A 95 -36.68 -27.40 -15.33
C ARG A 95 -37.15 -27.89 -16.69
N CYS A 96 -36.23 -28.26 -17.59
CA CYS A 96 -36.55 -28.63 -18.97
C CYS A 96 -36.05 -30.02 -19.40
N GLY A 97 -35.31 -30.72 -18.54
CA GLY A 97 -34.78 -32.07 -18.82
C GLY A 97 -33.70 -32.13 -19.90
N LYS A 98 -33.32 -31.00 -20.51
CA LYS A 98 -32.29 -30.93 -21.55
C LYS A 98 -30.89 -30.92 -20.95
N ASP A 99 -29.94 -31.35 -21.77
CA ASP A 99 -28.51 -31.36 -21.48
C ASP A 99 -27.90 -29.95 -21.58
N ARG A 100 -26.60 -29.88 -21.32
CA ARG A 100 -25.82 -28.64 -21.33
C ARG A 100 -25.73 -28.08 -22.75
N LYS A 101 -25.62 -26.77 -22.87
CA LYS A 101 -25.32 -26.13 -24.16
C LYS A 101 -23.83 -26.24 -24.47
#